data_AF-A0A9W6U4H9-F1
#
_entry.id   AF-A0A9W6U4H9-F1
#
_cell.length_a   1.000
_cell.length_b   1.000
_cell.length_c   1.000
_cell.angle_alpha   90.00
_cell.angle_beta   90.00
_cell.angle_gamma   90.00
#
_symmetry.space_group_name_H-M   'P 1'
#
loop_
_entity.id
_entity.type
_entity.pdbx_description
1 polymer ?
#
loop_
_entity_poly.entity_id
_entity_poly.type
_entity_poly.pdbx_seq_one_letter_code
_entity_poly.pdbx_strand_id
1 'polypeptide(L)'
;MWSEYRSLDGIVKFQRELAHTLGLELGLYKYMNLVVKIPFWESCSPDFATQIILNLAVRVYLPDDYVVRKGDSGDEMLMINRGVCELSDPIKA
;
A
#
# COMPACT_ATOMS: atom_id res chain seq x y z
N MET A 1 -14.26 -2.96 -7.57
CA MET A 1 -14.22 -3.31 -6.13
C MET A 1 -14.68 -4.75 -5.88
N TRP A 2 -15.95 -5.11 -6.16
CA TRP A 2 -16.47 -6.49 -5.99
C TRP A 2 -15.84 -7.53 -6.93
N SER A 3 -15.57 -7.17 -8.19
CA SER A 3 -15.01 -8.07 -9.21
C SER A 3 -13.55 -8.47 -8.96
N GLU A 4 -12.78 -7.66 -8.23
CA GLU A 4 -11.35 -7.90 -7.99
C GLU A 4 -11.01 -8.37 -6.57
N TYR A 5 -11.78 -7.92 -5.57
CA TYR A 5 -11.49 -8.24 -4.17
C TYR A 5 -12.57 -9.10 -3.50
N ARG A 6 -13.70 -9.38 -4.19
CA ARG A 6 -14.90 -10.10 -3.68
C ARG A 6 -15.32 -9.69 -2.25
N SER A 7 -14.96 -8.47 -1.84
CA SER A 7 -15.28 -7.91 -0.54
C SER A 7 -15.28 -6.40 -0.66
N LEU A 8 -16.15 -5.77 0.13
CA LEU A 8 -16.21 -4.31 0.28
C LEU A 8 -15.04 -3.78 1.12
N ASP A 9 -14.41 -4.63 1.93
CA ASP A 9 -13.33 -4.28 2.87
C ASP A 9 -11.92 -4.71 2.43
N GLY A 10 -11.79 -5.31 1.24
CA GLY A 10 -10.52 -5.80 0.70
C GLY A 10 -9.86 -6.92 1.51
N ILE A 11 -8.67 -7.33 1.07
CA ILE A 11 -7.83 -8.37 1.69
C ILE A 11 -7.47 -8.04 3.16
N VAL A 12 -7.66 -6.79 3.59
CA VAL A 12 -7.34 -6.32 4.94
C VAL A 12 -8.18 -6.99 6.02
N LYS A 13 -9.47 -7.27 5.78
CA LYS A 13 -10.28 -8.09 6.71
C LYS A 13 -9.92 -9.56 6.63
N PHE A 14 -9.71 -10.09 5.42
CA PHE A 14 -9.31 -11.49 5.23
C PHE A 14 -7.98 -11.82 5.93
N GLN A 15 -6.98 -10.93 5.87
CA GLN A 15 -5.70 -11.10 6.58
C GLN A 15 -5.86 -11.10 8.11
N ARG A 16 -6.86 -10.40 8.65
CA ARG A 16 -7.17 -10.41 10.09
C ARG A 16 -7.93 -11.66 10.53
N GLU A 17 -8.59 -12.35 9.61
CA GLU A 17 -9.29 -13.63 9.85
C GLU A 17 -8.34 -14.84 9.75
N LEU A 18 -7.15 -14.65 9.19
CA LEU A 18 -6.12 -15.69 9.10
C LEU A 18 -5.31 -15.77 10.40
N ALA A 19 -4.79 -16.97 10.68
CA ALA A 19 -3.77 -17.14 11.71
C ALA A 19 -2.59 -16.20 11.42
N HIS A 20 -2.12 -15.52 12.46
CA HIS A 20 -1.10 -14.45 12.38
C HIS A 20 0.04 -14.80 11.42
N THR A 21 0.64 -15.99 11.56
CA THR A 21 1.77 -16.46 10.72
C THR A 21 1.44 -16.53 9.23
N LEU A 22 0.23 -17.01 8.89
CA LEU A 22 -0.20 -17.16 7.50
C LEU A 22 -0.55 -15.82 6.85
N GLY A 23 -1.15 -14.90 7.62
CA GLY A 23 -1.39 -13.53 7.17
C GLY A 23 -0.09 -12.79 6.83
N LEU A 24 0.95 -13.01 7.64
CA LEU A 24 2.29 -12.46 7.41
C LEU A 24 2.97 -13.06 6.18
N GLU A 25 2.97 -14.38 6.02
CA GLU A 25 3.57 -15.04 4.85
C GLU A 25 2.92 -14.57 3.54
N LEU A 26 1.59 -14.41 3.53
CA LEU A 26 0.89 -13.88 2.36
C LEU A 26 1.23 -12.41 2.09
N GLY A 27 1.37 -11.60 3.14
CA GLY A 27 1.81 -10.21 3.03
C GLY A 27 3.21 -10.11 2.43
N LEU A 28 4.15 -10.91 2.95
CA LEU A 28 5.52 -11.05 2.44
C LEU A 28 5.50 -11.47 0.98
N TYR A 29 4.83 -12.57 0.65
CA TYR A 29 4.76 -13.05 -0.73
C TYR A 29 4.21 -12.01 -1.71
N LYS A 30 3.17 -11.26 -1.31
CA LYS A 30 2.49 -10.31 -2.19
C LYS A 30 3.21 -8.97 -2.33
N TYR A 31 3.72 -8.41 -1.24
CA TYR A 31 4.23 -7.04 -1.19
C TYR A 31 5.76 -6.95 -1.18
N MET A 32 6.50 -8.06 -1.03
CA MET A 32 7.97 -8.05 -1.05
C MET A 32 8.55 -7.50 -2.34
N ASN A 33 7.93 -7.80 -3.49
CA ASN A 33 8.36 -7.23 -4.77
C ASN A 33 8.19 -5.70 -4.85
N LEU A 34 7.23 -5.11 -4.11
CA LEU A 34 7.10 -3.65 -4.06
C LEU A 34 8.21 -3.02 -3.24
N VAL A 35 8.51 -3.60 -2.09
CA VAL A 35 9.51 -3.08 -1.16
C VAL A 35 10.93 -3.25 -1.71
N VAL A 36 11.24 -4.39 -2.33
CA VAL A 36 12.60 -4.66 -2.86
C VAL A 36 12.92 -3.84 -4.12
N LYS A 37 11.91 -3.44 -4.91
CA LYS A 37 12.12 -2.65 -6.14
C LYS A 37 12.42 -1.18 -5.89
N ILE A 38 12.43 -0.76 -4.63
CA ILE A 38 12.61 0.61 -4.26
C ILE A 38 14.12 0.91 -4.18
N PRO A 39 14.65 1.78 -5.06
CA PRO A 39 16.10 2.00 -5.17
C PRO A 39 16.70 2.62 -3.91
N PHE A 40 15.91 3.37 -3.13
CA PHE A 40 16.39 3.96 -1.89
C PHE A 40 16.56 2.95 -0.73
N TRP A 41 16.12 1.70 -0.92
CA TRP A 41 16.23 0.60 0.06
C TRP A 41 17.17 -0.52 -0.37
N GLU A 42 17.88 -0.38 -1.49
CA GLU A 42 18.79 -1.41 -2.00
C GLU A 42 19.90 -1.80 -1.01
N SER A 43 20.33 -0.87 -0.15
CA SER A 43 21.36 -1.09 0.87
C SER A 43 20.82 -1.50 2.25
N CYS A 44 19.50 -1.64 2.40
CA CYS A 44 18.88 -2.01 3.66
C CYS A 44 18.91 -3.54 3.90
N SER A 45 18.85 -3.94 5.17
CA SER A 45 18.84 -5.37 5.52
C SER A 45 17.52 -6.05 5.12
N PRO A 46 17.52 -7.37 4.87
CA PRO A 46 16.28 -8.12 4.64
C PRO A 46 15.26 -8.00 5.79
N ASP A 47 15.74 -7.89 7.03
CA ASP A 47 14.90 -7.64 8.21
C ASP A 47 14.14 -6.32 8.11
N PHE A 48 14.76 -5.28 7.57
CA PHE A 48 14.12 -3.98 7.37
C PHE A 48 12.95 -4.07 6.38
N ALA A 49 13.13 -4.76 5.26
CA ALA A 49 12.05 -5.00 4.30
C ALA A 49 10.90 -5.79 4.93
N THR A 50 11.24 -6.79 5.76
CA THR A 50 10.25 -7.55 6.54
C THR A 50 9.46 -6.63 7.46
N GLN A 51 10.13 -5.77 8.24
CA GLN A 51 9.47 -4.81 9.14
C GLN A 51 8.55 -3.83 8.41
N ILE A 52 8.92 -3.37 7.21
CA ILE A 52 8.02 -2.54 6.39
C ILE A 52 6.76 -3.32 6.04
N ILE A 53 6.89 -4.56 5.58
CA ILE A 53 5.74 -5.37 5.16
C ILE A 53 4.82 -5.67 6.34
N LEU A 54 5.37 -5.92 7.54
CA LEU A 54 4.59 -6.11 8.76
C LEU A 54 3.73 -4.89 9.11
N ASN A 55 4.20 -3.68 8.80
CA ASN A 55 3.51 -2.42 9.09
C ASN A 55 2.76 -1.84 7.88
N LEU A 56 2.75 -2.55 6.73
CA LEU A 56 2.16 -2.05 5.51
C LEU A 56 0.64 -2.12 5.55
N ALA A 57 -0.01 -0.97 5.37
CA ALA A 57 -1.46 -0.87 5.25
C ALA A 57 -1.89 -0.70 3.78
N VAL A 58 -2.85 -1.51 3.33
CA VAL A 58 -3.37 -1.44 1.97
C VAL A 58 -4.57 -0.50 1.92
N ARG A 59 -4.50 0.52 1.06
CA ARG A 59 -5.59 1.48 0.80
C ARG A 59 -6.01 1.40 -0.66
N VAL A 60 -7.31 1.55 -0.93
CA VAL A 60 -7.88 1.55 -2.28
C VAL A 60 -8.53 2.90 -2.51
N TYR A 61 -8.21 3.50 -3.65
CA TYR A 61 -8.79 4.76 -4.12
C TYR A 61 -9.52 4.50 -5.43
N LEU A 62 -10.66 5.14 -5.62
CA LEU A 62 -11.43 5.08 -6.86
C LEU A 62 -10.87 6.10 -7.86
N PRO A 63 -11.22 5.97 -9.15
CA PRO A 63 -11.00 7.05 -10.11
C PRO A 63 -11.57 8.36 -9.55
N ASP A 64 -10.83 9.45 -9.77
CA ASP A 64 -11.14 10.81 -9.29
C ASP A 64 -11.04 11.04 -7.77
N ASP A 65 -10.64 10.04 -6.97
CA ASP A 65 -10.32 10.25 -5.56
C ASP A 65 -8.97 10.95 -5.38
N TYR A 66 -8.94 11.90 -4.45
CA TYR A 66 -7.69 12.56 -4.04
C TYR A 66 -6.92 11.69 -3.04
N VAL A 67 -5.72 11.27 -3.44
CA VAL A 67 -4.81 10.49 -2.57
C VAL A 67 -4.11 11.38 -1.55
N VAL A 68 -3.55 12.51 -1.98
CA VAL A 68 -2.86 13.51 -1.15
C VAL A 68 -3.29 14.91 -1.62
N ARG A 69 -3.48 15.84 -0.68
CA ARG A 69 -3.83 17.24 -0.99
C ARG A 69 -2.76 18.19 -0.49
N LYS A 70 -2.55 19.28 -1.22
CA LYS A 70 -1.63 20.34 -0.81
C LYS A 70 -2.16 21.02 0.45
N GLY A 71 -1.33 21.09 1.49
CA GLY A 71 -1.66 21.71 2.77
C GLY A 71 -2.10 20.72 3.85
N ASP A 72 -2.32 19.45 3.50
CA ASP A 72 -2.56 18.41 4.49
C ASP A 72 -1.24 18.01 5.18
N SER A 73 -1.30 17.75 6.49
CA SER A 73 -0.19 17.16 7.23
C SER A 73 0.01 15.71 6.77
N GLY A 74 1.16 15.43 6.18
CA GLY A 74 1.52 14.10 5.69
C GLY A 74 2.67 13.50 6.50
N ASP A 75 2.34 12.53 7.35
CA ASP A 75 3.32 11.71 8.10
C ASP A 75 3.41 10.27 7.56
N GLU A 76 2.86 10.04 6.37
CA GLU A 76 2.76 8.71 5.76
C GLU A 76 3.53 8.63 4.44
N MET A 77 4.13 7.47 4.18
CA MET A 77 4.68 7.11 2.88
C MET A 77 3.71 6.17 2.14
N LEU A 78 3.34 6.54 0.92
CA LEU A 78 2.45 5.76 0.07
C LEU A 78 3.22 5.16 -1.12
N MET A 79 2.85 3.94 -1.50
CA MET A 79 3.39 3.26 -2.68
C MET A 79 2.27 2.79 -3.58
N ILE A 80 2.44 2.97 -4.88
CA ILE A 80 1.47 2.52 -5.87
C ILE A 80 1.74 1.04 -6.17
N ASN A 81 0.88 0.16 -5.64
CA ASN A 81 0.91 -1.26 -5.99
C ASN A 81 0.36 -1.52 -7.39
N ARG A 82 -0.75 -0.85 -7.73
CA ARG A 82 -1.45 -0.99 -9.01
C ARG A 82 -2.23 0.26 -9.32
N GLY A 83 -2.26 0.63 -10.59
CA GLY A 83 -2.88 1.86 -11.07
C GLY A 83 -1.85 2.96 -11.30
N VAL A 84 -2.33 4.17 -11.54
CA VAL A 84 -1.53 5.37 -11.77
C VAL A 84 -2.20 6.52 -11.05
N CYS A 85 -1.40 7.41 -10.48
CA CYS A 85 -1.86 8.67 -9.92
C CYS A 85 -1.32 9.80 -10.78
N GLU A 86 -2.12 10.83 -11.00
CA GLU A 86 -1.72 12.06 -11.67
C GLU A 86 -1.55 13.19 -10.65
N LEU A 87 -0.55 14.04 -10.87
CA LEU A 87 -0.41 15.27 -10.12
C LEU A 87 -1.28 16.34 -10.77
N SER A 88 -2.40 16.70 -10.14
CA SER A 88 -3.21 17.84 -10.58
C SER A 88 -2.58 19.14 -10.13
N ASP A 89 -2.43 20.11 -11.03
CA ASP A 89 -2.09 21.48 -10.66
C ASP A 89 -3.12 22.05 -9.67
N PRO A 90 -2.70 22.90 -8.72
CA PRO A 90 -3.65 23.57 -7.85
C PRO A 90 -4.63 24.37 -8.73
N ILE A 91 -5.93 24.13 -8.54
CA ILE A 91 -6.99 24.86 -9.24
C ILE A 91 -6.75 26.35 -8.96
N LYS A 92 -6.32 27.09 -9.99
CA LYS A 92 -6.24 28.55 -9.92
C LYS A 92 -7.67 29.06 -9.86
N ALA A 93 -8.03 29.59 -8.70
CA ALA A 93 -9.25 30.38 -8.52
C ALA A 93 -9.18 31.70 -9.31
#